data_AF-A0A2D4FCM9-F1
#
_entry.id   AF-A0A2D4FCM9-F1
#
_cell.length_a   1.000
_cell.length_b   1.000
_cell.length_c   1.000
_cell.angle_alpha   90.00
_cell.angle_beta   90.00
_cell.angle_gamma   90.00
#
_symmetry.space_group_name_H-M   'P 1'
#
loop_
_entity.id
_entity.type
_entity.pdbx_description
1 polymer ?
#
loop_
_entity_poly.entity_id
_entity_poly.type
_entity_poly.pdbx_seq_one_letter_code
_entity_poly.pdbx_strand_id
1 'polypeptide(L)'
;AKELKSLRAIKYLDAVCVYLWAALPVVVSIVIFITYVLLGHQLSATKVFTALALVGMLILPLNNFPWVLNGILEAKVSLDRIQHFLELTDQDLHAYYSRACPLNPSSALEMHNSTFSWSPESKETSESHVPRGG
;
A
#
# COMPACT_ATOMS: atom_id res chain seq x y z
N ALA A 1 -5.80 -26.26 15.71
CA ALA A 1 -6.35 -26.91 14.49
C ALA A 1 -6.59 -25.94 13.31
N LYS A 2 -7.08 -24.71 13.54
CA LYS A 2 -7.37 -23.72 12.48
C LYS A 2 -6.10 -23.24 11.75
N GLU A 3 -5.04 -22.95 12.50
CA GLU A 3 -3.74 -22.54 11.93
C GLU A 3 -3.08 -23.65 11.10
N LEU A 4 -3.15 -24.90 11.55
CA LEU A 4 -2.62 -26.04 10.80
C LEU A 4 -3.33 -26.25 9.45
N LYS A 5 -4.64 -25.98 9.38
CA LYS A 5 -5.39 -26.00 8.11
C LYS A 5 -4.96 -24.86 7.18
N SER A 6 -4.77 -23.64 7.69
CA SER A 6 -4.24 -22.52 6.89
C SER A 6 -2.83 -22.81 6.38
N LEU A 7 -1.94 -23.33 7.23
CA LEU A 7 -0.59 -23.70 6.84
C LEU A 7 -0.59 -24.76 5.74
N ARG A 8 -1.45 -25.78 5.85
CA ARG A 8 -1.59 -26.81 4.81
C ARG A 8 -2.12 -26.23 3.50
N ALA A 9 -3.11 -25.35 3.56
CA ALA A 9 -3.64 -24.68 2.37
C ALA A 9 -2.58 -23.80 1.69
N ILE A 10 -1.80 -23.04 2.46
CA ILE A 10 -0.68 -22.24 1.97
C ILE A 10 0.36 -23.13 1.28
N LYS A 11 0.72 -24.26 1.89
CA LYS A 11 1.69 -25.21 1.30
C LYS A 11 1.20 -25.81 0.00
N TYR A 12 -0.08 -26.15 -0.11
CA TYR A 12 -0.66 -26.61 -1.38
C TYR A 12 -0.69 -25.50 -2.44
N LEU A 13 -1.09 -24.28 -2.05
CA LEU A 13 -1.07 -23.12 -2.94
C LEU A 13 0.34 -22.83 -3.47
N ASP A 14 1.34 -22.90 -2.60
CA ASP A 14 2.75 -22.70 -2.94
C ASP A 14 3.24 -23.76 -3.93
N ALA A 15 2.97 -25.04 -3.64
CA ALA A 15 3.31 -26.15 -4.54
C ALA A 15 2.62 -26.03 -5.91
N VAL A 16 1.33 -25.68 -5.93
CA VAL A 16 0.57 -25.45 -7.16
C VAL A 16 1.11 -24.23 -7.91
N CYS A 17 1.48 -23.17 -7.20
CA CYS A 17 2.06 -21.97 -7.79
C CYS A 17 3.39 -22.30 -8.48
N VAL A 18 4.29 -23.04 -7.83
CA VAL A 18 5.56 -23.50 -8.41
C VAL A 18 5.33 -24.38 -9.65
N TYR A 19 4.37 -25.30 -9.58
CA TYR A 19 4.02 -26.15 -10.71
C TYR A 19 3.47 -25.33 -11.88
N LEU A 20 2.53 -24.42 -11.62
CA LEU A 20 1.99 -23.50 -12.61
C LEU A 20 3.10 -22.64 -13.20
N TRP A 21 4.06 -22.18 -12.40
CA TRP A 21 5.23 -21.43 -12.85
C TRP A 21 6.05 -22.19 -13.89
N ALA A 22 6.35 -23.46 -13.61
CA ALA A 22 7.08 -24.32 -14.55
C ALA A 22 6.25 -24.70 -15.78
N ALA A 23 4.93 -24.87 -15.63
CA ALA A 23 4.03 -25.28 -16.70
C ALA A 23 3.55 -24.11 -17.58
N LEU A 24 3.57 -22.87 -17.07
CA LEU A 24 3.02 -21.68 -17.73
C LEU A 24 3.54 -21.49 -19.16
N PRO A 25 4.86 -21.61 -19.44
CA PRO A 25 5.39 -21.44 -20.79
C PRO A 25 4.83 -22.46 -21.79
N VAL A 26 4.65 -23.70 -21.32
CA VAL A 26 4.14 -24.80 -22.13
C VAL A 26 2.65 -24.60 -22.39
N VAL A 27 1.88 -24.27 -21.35
CA VAL A 27 0.44 -24.01 -21.46
C VAL A 27 0.17 -22.83 -22.39
N VAL A 28 0.90 -21.72 -22.23
CA VAL A 28 0.76 -20.54 -23.11
C VAL A 28 1.07 -20.90 -24.57
N SER A 29 2.14 -21.67 -24.80
CA SER A 29 2.49 -22.13 -26.16
C SER A 29 1.38 -23.00 -26.77
N ILE A 30 0.82 -23.93 -25.99
CA ILE A 30 -0.31 -24.78 -26.42
C ILE A 30 -1.52 -23.92 -26.78
N VAL A 31 -1.89 -22.95 -25.94
CA VAL A 31 -3.03 -22.05 -26.19
C VAL A 31 -2.82 -21.23 -27.45
N ILE A 32 -1.62 -20.69 -27.69
CA ILE A 32 -1.28 -19.93 -28.90
C ILE A 32 -1.45 -20.82 -30.13
N PHE A 33 -0.91 -22.05 -30.12
CA PHE A 33 -1.01 -22.94 -31.27
C PHE A 33 -2.44 -23.42 -31.52
N ILE A 34 -3.20 -23.76 -30.48
CA ILE A 34 -4.62 -24.13 -30.60
C ILE A 34 -5.39 -22.97 -31.25
N THR A 35 -5.22 -21.75 -30.73
CA THR A 35 -5.92 -20.56 -31.25
C THR A 35 -5.54 -20.30 -32.70
N TYR A 36 -4.26 -20.44 -33.04
CA TYR A 36 -3.77 -20.23 -34.40
C TYR A 36 -4.34 -21.24 -35.41
N VAL A 37 -4.46 -22.52 -35.03
CA VAL A 37 -5.09 -23.57 -35.85
C VAL A 37 -6.59 -23.34 -35.99
N LEU A 38 -7.29 -22.95 -34.92
CA LEU A 38 -8.72 -22.64 -34.97
C LEU A 38 -9.04 -21.48 -35.90
N LEU A 39 -8.12 -20.52 -36.07
CA LEU A 39 -8.22 -19.45 -37.05
C LEU A 39 -7.99 -19.92 -38.51
N GLY A 40 -7.77 -21.21 -38.75
CA GLY A 40 -7.60 -21.79 -40.09
C GLY A 40 -6.19 -21.65 -40.67
N HIS A 41 -5.20 -21.26 -39.87
CA HIS A 41 -3.83 -21.10 -40.33
C HIS A 41 -3.04 -22.42 -40.27
N GLN A 42 -2.18 -22.63 -41.26
CA GLN A 42 -1.25 -23.77 -41.29
C GLN A 42 -0.08 -23.52 -40.32
N LEU A 43 0.17 -24.48 -39.43
CA LEU A 43 1.34 -24.49 -38.56
C LEU A 43 2.58 -24.95 -39.36
N SER A 44 3.45 -24.00 -39.71
CA SER A 44 4.78 -24.32 -40.25
C SER A 44 5.81 -24.42 -39.12
N ALA A 45 6.81 -25.29 -39.29
CA ALA A 45 7.91 -25.45 -38.35
C ALA A 45 8.57 -24.11 -37.99
N THR A 46 8.78 -23.23 -38.97
CA THR A 46 9.35 -21.89 -38.75
C THR A 46 8.50 -21.06 -37.78
N LYS A 47 7.17 -21.06 -37.94
CA LYS A 47 6.26 -20.31 -37.04
C LYS A 47 6.31 -20.87 -35.62
N VAL A 48 6.37 -22.19 -35.48
CA VAL A 48 6.45 -22.86 -34.17
C VAL A 48 7.74 -22.49 -33.44
N PHE A 49 8.89 -22.58 -34.11
CA PHE A 49 10.17 -22.20 -33.51
C PHE A 49 10.22 -20.72 -33.13
N THR A 50 9.72 -19.82 -33.99
CA THR A 50 9.66 -18.38 -33.67
C THR A 50 8.73 -18.11 -32.48
N ALA A 51 7.56 -18.75 -32.42
CA ALA A 51 6.62 -18.59 -31.30
C ALA A 51 7.21 -19.10 -29.98
N LEU A 52 7.87 -20.26 -29.98
CA LEU A 52 8.55 -20.78 -28.79
C LEU A 52 9.65 -19.83 -28.30
N ALA A 53 10.43 -19.24 -29.23
CA ALA A 53 11.44 -18.25 -28.88
C ALA A 53 10.83 -16.98 -28.26
N LEU A 54 9.74 -16.46 -28.85
CA LEU A 54 9.01 -15.30 -28.33
C LEU A 54 8.42 -15.55 -26.95
N VAL A 55 7.78 -16.71 -26.75
CA VAL A 55 7.27 -17.12 -25.43
C VAL A 55 8.43 -17.21 -24.44
N GLY A 56 9.55 -17.82 -24.83
CA GLY A 56 10.77 -17.87 -24.03
C GLY A 56 11.27 -16.49 -23.57
N MET A 57 11.30 -15.52 -24.48
CA MET A 57 11.68 -14.14 -24.15
C MET A 57 10.67 -13.43 -23.24
N LEU A 58 9.39 -13.82 -23.29
CA LEU A 58 8.32 -13.23 -22.48
C LEU A 58 8.27 -13.77 -21.04
N ILE A 59 8.83 -14.95 -20.77
CA ILE A 59 8.83 -15.54 -19.42
C ILE A 59 9.59 -14.66 -18.42
N LEU A 60 10.75 -14.13 -18.82
CA LEU A 60 11.56 -13.25 -17.97
C LEU A 60 10.81 -11.99 -17.51
N PRO A 61 10.22 -11.17 -18.41
CA PRO A 61 9.43 -10.03 -17.99
C PRO A 61 8.18 -10.43 -17.19
N LEU A 62 7.53 -11.56 -17.51
CA LEU A 62 6.40 -12.06 -16.71
C LEU A 62 6.82 -12.48 -15.29
N ASN A 63 8.02 -13.04 -15.11
CA ASN A 63 8.58 -13.36 -13.79
C ASN A 63 8.80 -12.12 -12.93
N ASN A 64 9.33 -11.07 -13.56
CA ASN A 64 9.71 -9.86 -12.87
C ASN A 64 8.50 -8.93 -12.66
N PHE A 65 7.40 -9.17 -13.38
CA PHE A 65 6.20 -8.33 -13.31
C PHE A 65 5.58 -8.25 -11.90
N PRO A 66 5.36 -9.36 -11.16
CA PRO A 66 4.89 -9.29 -9.77
C PRO A 66 5.81 -8.49 -8.85
N TRP A 67 7.13 -8.61 -9.04
CA TRP A 67 8.11 -7.85 -8.26
C TRP A 67 8.02 -6.35 -8.53
N VAL A 68 7.92 -5.96 -9.80
CA VAL A 68 7.71 -4.56 -10.18
C VAL A 68 6.40 -4.03 -9.62
N LEU A 69 5.31 -4.80 -9.69
CA LEU A 69 4.01 -4.42 -9.14
C LEU A 69 4.10 -4.20 -7.62
N ASN A 70 4.74 -5.12 -6.90
CA ASN A 70 4.97 -4.97 -5.46
C ASN A 70 5.80 -3.72 -5.14
N GLY A 71 6.86 -3.45 -5.92
CA GLY A 71 7.66 -2.23 -5.76
C GLY A 71 6.86 -0.96 -5.98
N ILE A 72 5.93 -0.94 -6.95
CA ILE A 72 5.03 0.19 -7.19
C ILE A 72 4.05 0.37 -6.02
N LEU A 73 3.50 -0.71 -5.48
CA LEU A 73 2.60 -0.66 -4.33
C LEU A 73 3.32 -0.15 -3.08
N GLU A 74 4.53 -0.64 -2.82
CA GLU A 74 5.36 -0.18 -1.71
C GLU A 74 5.75 1.30 -1.88
N ALA A 75 6.16 1.70 -3.08
CA ALA A 75 6.46 3.10 -3.39
C ALA A 75 5.24 4.01 -3.18
N LYS A 76 4.03 3.55 -3.54
CA LYS A 76 2.79 4.28 -3.28
C LYS A 76 2.54 4.47 -1.79
N VAL A 77 2.64 3.42 -0.98
CA VAL A 77 2.47 3.51 0.48
C VAL A 77 3.54 4.40 1.11
N SER A 78 4.77 4.32 0.62
CA SER A 78 5.87 5.19 1.07
C SER A 78 5.57 6.66 0.77
N LEU A 79 5.11 6.96 -0.45
CA LEU A 79 4.76 8.32 -0.87
C LEU A 79 3.58 8.87 -0.07
N ASP A 80 2.56 8.06 0.17
CA ASP A 80 1.39 8.42 0.99
C ASP A 80 1.80 8.82 2.42
N ARG A 81 2.72 8.07 3.03
CA ARG A 81 3.29 8.42 4.33
C ARG A 81 4.04 9.74 4.33
N ILE A 82 4.83 10.01 3.29
CA ILE A 82 5.57 11.28 3.15
C ILE A 82 4.59 12.44 2.96
N GLN A 83 3.57 12.25 2.14
CA GLN A 83 2.52 13.23 1.94
C GLN A 83 1.80 13.54 3.26
N HIS A 84 1.37 12.51 3.99
CA HIS A 84 0.75 12.70 5.29
C HIS A 84 1.67 13.45 6.26
N PHE A 85 2.98 13.15 6.28
CA PHE A 85 3.96 13.87 7.08
C PHE A 85 4.07 15.36 6.70
N LEU A 86 4.06 15.68 5.41
CA LEU A 86 4.12 17.06 4.91
C LEU A 86 2.81 17.84 5.12
N GLU A 87 1.68 17.14 5.21
CA GLU A 87 0.36 17.71 5.48
C GLU A 87 0.08 17.89 6.98
N LEU A 88 0.97 17.42 7.87
CA LEU A 88 0.85 17.73 9.29
C LEU A 88 0.79 19.24 9.47
N THR A 89 -0.23 19.70 10.18
CA THR A 89 -0.40 21.12 10.50
C THR A 89 0.81 21.59 11.30
N ASP A 90 1.58 22.51 10.72
CA ASP A 90 2.65 23.20 11.45
C ASP A 90 2.04 23.86 12.67
N GLN A 91 2.54 23.48 13.85
CA GLN A 91 2.07 24.05 15.10
C GLN A 91 2.59 25.49 15.18
N ASP A 92 1.69 26.46 15.05
CA ASP A 92 2.05 27.87 15.11
C ASP A 92 2.56 28.24 16.51
N LEU A 93 3.87 28.18 16.67
CA LEU A 93 4.56 28.44 17.94
C LEU A 93 4.33 29.88 18.43
N HIS A 94 4.04 30.82 17.54
CA HIS A 94 3.75 32.20 17.90
C HIS A 94 2.36 32.38 18.52
N ALA A 95 1.43 31.47 18.26
CA ALA A 95 0.13 31.44 18.95
C ALA A 95 0.25 31.00 20.42
N TYR A 96 1.27 30.20 20.76
CA TYR A 96 1.46 29.64 22.11
C TYR A 96 2.52 30.36 22.95
N TYR A 97 3.57 30.91 22.31
CA TYR A 97 4.70 31.52 23.01
C TYR A 97 4.88 32.98 22.63
N SER A 98 4.72 33.88 23.60
CA SER A 98 5.16 35.27 23.49
C SER A 98 6.58 35.39 24.05
N ARG A 99 7.51 35.97 23.27
CA ARG A 99 8.87 36.30 23.74
C ARG A 99 8.91 37.59 24.58
N ALA A 100 7.77 38.07 25.07
CA ALA A 100 7.71 39.26 25.92
C ALA A 100 8.47 39.00 27.24
N CYS A 101 9.11 40.06 27.76
CA CYS A 101 9.70 39.98 29.10
C CYS A 101 8.59 39.69 30.12
N PRO A 102 8.83 38.77 31.07
CA PRO A 102 7.88 38.49 32.13
C PRO A 102 7.61 39.77 32.93
N LEU A 103 6.37 39.95 33.36
CA LEU A 103 5.97 41.15 34.09
C LEU A 103 6.72 41.26 35.43
N ASN A 104 7.17 40.12 35.95
CA ASN A 104 8.02 39.99 37.13
C ASN A 104 9.49 39.72 36.72
N PRO A 105 10.45 40.58 37.11
CA PRO A 105 11.87 40.44 36.74
C PRO A 105 12.58 39.27 37.43
N SER A 106 11.94 38.64 38.42
CA SER A 106 12.43 37.44 39.13
C SER A 106 11.87 36.13 38.57
N SER A 107 10.96 36.18 37.59
CA SER A 107 10.35 35.00 36.98
C SER A 107 10.97 34.74 35.61
N ALA A 108 11.31 33.48 35.31
CA ALA A 108 11.87 33.10 34.01
C ALA A 108 10.79 32.65 32.99
N LEU A 109 9.61 32.26 33.46
CA LEU A 109 8.47 31.79 32.65
C LEU A 109 7.16 32.12 33.39
N GLU A 110 6.16 32.61 32.66
CA GLU A 110 4.83 32.92 33.20
C GLU A 110 3.76 32.30 32.29
N MET A 111 2.80 31.60 32.89
CA MET A 111 1.73 30.87 32.19
C MET A 111 0.39 31.34 32.75
N HIS A 112 -0.56 31.71 31.89
CA HIS A 112 -1.88 32.20 32.29
C HIS A 112 -3.00 31.32 31.71
N ASN A 113 -3.92 30.87 32.57
CA ASN A 113 -5.14 30.12 32.21
C ASN A 113 -4.93 29.01 31.16
N SER A 114 -3.83 28.25 31.27
CA SER A 114 -3.44 27.27 30.26
C SER A 114 -4.04 25.89 30.57
N THR A 115 -4.66 25.26 29.56
CA THR A 115 -5.17 23.88 29.61
C THR A 115 -4.50 23.06 28.52
N PHE A 116 -4.12 21.82 28.81
CA PHE A 116 -3.38 20.96 27.89
C PHE A 116 -4.11 19.63 27.70
N SER A 117 -4.26 19.19 26.45
CA SER A 117 -4.80 17.88 26.10
C SER A 117 -3.91 17.20 25.05
N TRP A 118 -3.83 15.87 25.13
CA TRP A 118 -3.07 15.05 24.17
C TRP A 118 -3.87 14.73 22.90
N SER A 119 -5.19 14.82 22.99
CA SER A 119 -6.08 14.67 21.84
C SER A 119 -6.61 16.04 21.44
N PRO A 120 -6.66 16.36 20.13
CA PRO A 120 -7.43 17.51 19.68
C PRO A 120 -8.86 17.33 20.17
N GLU A 121 -9.44 18.36 20.78
CA GLU A 121 -10.84 18.32 21.18
C GLU A 121 -11.68 17.96 19.95
N SER A 122 -12.23 16.75 19.94
CA SER A 122 -13.35 16.44 19.08
C SER A 122 -14.41 17.47 19.44
N LYS A 123 -14.83 18.28 18.46
CA LYS A 123 -16.01 19.13 18.56
C LYS A 123 -17.24 18.23 18.71
N GLU A 124 -17.39 17.56 19.84
CA GLU A 124 -18.67 17.11 20.31
C GLU A 124 -19.37 18.36 20.84
N THR A 125 -20.24 18.89 19.99
CA THR A 125 -21.29 19.83 20.34
C THR A 125 -22.03 19.29 21.58
N SER A 126 -21.62 19.72 22.76
CA SER A 126 -22.43 19.60 23.97
C SER A 126 -23.47 20.72 23.92
N GLU A 127 -24.51 20.51 23.12
CA GLU A 127 -25.77 21.22 23.27
C GLU A 127 -26.39 20.85 24.62
N SER A 128 -26.69 21.89 25.40
CA SER A 128 -27.72 21.97 26.44
C SER A 128 -27.56 21.13 27.72
N HIS A 129 -27.24 21.81 28.83
CA HIS A 129 -28.12 21.77 30.00
C HIS A 129 -27.92 23.00 30.90
N VAL A 130 -28.82 23.97 30.76
CA VAL A 130 -29.06 25.02 31.76
C VAL A 130 -29.88 24.41 32.89
N PRO A 131 -29.45 24.45 34.17
CA PRO A 131 -30.36 24.24 35.28
C PRO A 131 -31.03 25.57 35.63
N ARG A 132 -32.35 25.60 35.48
CA ARG A 132 -33.23 26.56 36.17
C ARG A 132 -33.09 26.37 37.68
N GLY A 133 -33.03 27.49 38.40
CA GLY A 133 -33.74 27.64 39.67
C GLY A 133 -32.89 27.56 40.94
N GLY A 134 -32.80 28.74 41.57
CA GLY A 134 -32.57 28.98 42.98
C GLY A 134 -33.05 30.39 43.28
#